data_AF-A0A949UMA0-F1
#
_entry.id   AF-A0A949UMA0-F1
#
_cell.length_a   1.000
_cell.length_b   1.000
_cell.length_c   1.000
_cell.angle_alpha   90.00
_cell.angle_beta   90.00
_cell.angle_gamma   90.00
#
_symmetry.space_group_name_H-M   'P 1'
#
loop_
_entity.id
_entity.type
_entity.pdbx_description
1 polymer ?
#
loop_
_entity_poly.entity_id
_entity_poly.type
_entity_poly.pdbx_seq_one_letter_code
_entity_poly.pdbx_strand_id
1 'polypeptide(L)'
;MALDALRRIEQDGAYANLVLGPMLTSSGLSELDRRFTTELVYGSTRMRRACDALVDRYITSPPDADTRSVLRLGAYQLSFAGVPAHAAVSETVSLAPKRTRGFVNAVLRKVARVPLEDMVWPSDG
;
A
#
# COMPACT_ATOMS: atom_id res chain seq x y z
N MET A 1 -2.04 2.70 11.62
CA MET A 1 -0.56 2.68 11.78
C MET A 1 0.16 2.79 10.44
N ALA A 2 0.32 1.72 9.64
CA ALA A 2 1.05 1.78 8.36
C ALA A 2 0.43 2.79 7.37
N LEU A 3 -0.91 2.75 7.21
CA LEU A 3 -1.63 3.69 6.36
C LEU A 3 -1.50 5.14 6.83
N ASP A 4 -1.60 5.39 8.14
CA ASP A 4 -1.51 6.75 8.68
C ASP A 4 -0.10 7.34 8.52
N ALA A 5 0.93 6.51 8.65
CA ALA A 5 2.30 6.89 8.35
C ALA A 5 2.49 7.19 6.86
N LEU A 6 1.96 6.33 5.97
CA LEU A 6 2.02 6.54 4.51
C LEU A 6 1.32 7.85 4.09
N ARG A 7 0.12 8.13 4.64
CA ARG A 7 -0.62 9.38 4.39
C ARG A 7 0.21 10.61 4.76
N ARG A 8 0.85 10.60 5.95
CA ARG A 8 1.72 11.70 6.40
C ARG A 8 2.97 11.84 5.54
N ILE A 9 3.60 10.75 5.12
CA ILE A 9 4.77 10.78 4.23
C ILE A 9 4.39 11.34 2.85
N GLU A 10 3.22 10.97 2.32
CA GLU A 10 2.74 11.44 1.01
C GLU A 10 2.27 12.91 1.05
N GLN A 11 1.78 13.41 2.19
CA GLN A 11 1.32 14.79 2.37
C GLN A 11 2.41 15.77 2.81
N ASP A 12 3.32 15.36 3.70
CA ASP A 12 4.30 16.25 4.33
C ASP A 12 5.69 16.20 3.67
N GLY A 13 5.91 15.30 2.70
CA GLY A 13 7.20 15.14 2.00
C GLY A 13 8.37 14.72 2.91
N ALA A 14 8.13 14.55 4.21
CA ALA A 14 9.14 14.32 5.22
C ALA A 14 9.42 12.82 5.38
N TYR A 15 10.70 12.50 5.33
CA TYR A 15 11.32 11.19 5.44
C TYR A 15 10.53 10.23 6.35
N ALA A 16 10.15 9.08 5.80
CA ALA A 16 9.46 8.00 6.50
C ALA A 16 10.07 7.65 7.87
N ASN A 17 11.37 7.90 8.09
CA ASN A 17 12.06 7.71 9.37
C ASN A 17 11.55 8.65 10.48
N LEU A 18 11.19 9.90 10.13
CA LEU A 18 10.75 10.93 11.07
C LEU A 18 9.31 10.72 11.55
N VAL A 19 8.45 10.11 10.71
CA VAL A 19 7.04 9.83 11.04
C VAL A 19 6.87 8.45 11.69
N LEU A 20 7.58 7.43 11.17
CA LEU A 20 7.45 6.05 11.66
C LEU A 20 8.05 5.86 13.05
N GLY A 21 9.23 6.43 13.34
CA GLY A 21 9.94 6.21 14.59
C GLY A 21 9.10 6.55 15.83
N PRO A 22 8.53 7.77 15.93
CA PRO A 22 7.66 8.17 17.04
C PRO A 22 6.37 7.35 17.11
N MET A 23 5.70 7.10 15.98
CA MET A 23 4.46 6.33 15.92
C MET A 23 4.66 4.88 16.37
N LEU A 24 5.73 4.23 15.90
CA LEU A 24 6.08 2.88 16.30
C LEU A 24 6.43 2.84 17.78
N THR A 25 7.30 3.72 18.27
CA THR A 25 7.68 3.80 19.69
C THR A 25 6.47 3.89 20.60
N SER A 26 5.48 4.71 20.25
CA SER A 26 4.21 4.86 20.99
C SER A 26 3.18 3.74 20.78
N SER A 27 3.38 2.85 19.81
CA SER A 27 2.44 1.76 19.51
C SER A 27 2.67 0.56 20.43
N GLY A 28 1.62 -0.04 20.98
CA GLY A 28 1.72 -1.29 21.76
C GLY A 28 2.10 -2.53 20.93
N LEU A 29 2.65 -2.33 19.73
CA LEU A 29 3.01 -3.39 18.79
C LEU A 29 4.24 -4.16 19.25
N SER A 30 4.24 -5.47 18.94
CA SER A 30 5.43 -6.31 19.10
C SER A 30 6.58 -5.82 18.23
N GLU A 31 7.82 -6.23 18.54
CA GLU A 31 8.98 -5.88 17.71
C GLU A 31 8.84 -6.38 16.27
N LEU A 32 8.24 -7.56 16.10
CA LEU A 32 7.98 -8.15 14.78
C LEU A 32 6.99 -7.29 13.99
N ASP A 33 5.87 -6.91 14.61
CA ASP A 33 4.86 -6.06 13.96
C ASP A 33 5.41 -4.67 13.63
N ARG A 34 6.32 -4.15 14.45
CA ARG A 34 7.00 -2.87 14.19
C ARG A 34 7.93 -2.96 12.99
N ARG A 35 8.75 -4.02 12.91
CA ARG A 35 9.63 -4.26 11.75
C ARG A 35 8.81 -4.43 10.48
N PHE A 36 7.73 -5.22 10.54
CA PHE A 36 6.84 -5.43 9.41
C PHE A 36 6.14 -4.13 8.97
N THR A 37 5.60 -3.34 9.91
CA THR A 37 5.00 -2.04 9.61
C THR A 37 6.01 -1.09 8.96
N THR A 38 7.25 -1.10 9.45
CA THR A 38 8.34 -0.30 8.89
C THR A 38 8.63 -0.70 7.45
N GLU A 39 8.77 -2.00 7.18
CA GLU A 39 8.98 -2.55 5.86
C GLU A 39 7.85 -2.18 4.90
N LEU A 40 6.60 -2.29 5.32
CA LEU A 40 5.44 -1.94 4.50
C LEU A 40 5.46 -0.47 4.07
N VAL A 41 5.81 0.45 4.98
CA VAL A 41 5.79 1.88 4.67
C VAL A 41 7.00 2.28 3.82
N TYR A 42 8.20 1.79 4.12
CA TYR A 42 9.37 2.03 3.27
C TYR A 42 9.24 1.41 1.90
N GLY A 43 8.80 0.16 1.87
CA GLY A 43 8.66 -0.62 0.66
C GLY A 43 7.62 -0.03 -0.29
N SER A 44 6.42 0.29 0.22
CA SER A 44 5.37 0.92 -0.60
C SER A 44 5.78 2.31 -1.11
N THR A 45 6.55 3.07 -0.34
CA THR A 45 7.10 4.35 -0.79
C THR A 45 8.17 4.16 -1.88
N ARG A 46 9.11 3.24 -1.69
CA ARG A 46 10.16 2.92 -2.68
C ARG A 46 9.58 2.40 -3.98
N MET A 47 8.55 1.56 -3.89
CA MET A 47 7.88 0.92 -5.02
C MET A 47 6.66 1.71 -5.51
N ARG A 48 6.54 3.01 -5.16
CA ARG A 48 5.33 3.81 -5.46
C ARG A 48 4.93 3.78 -6.93
N ARG A 49 5.87 4.02 -7.85
CA ARG A 49 5.61 3.98 -9.30
C ARG A 49 5.13 2.60 -9.77
N ALA A 50 5.74 1.54 -9.22
CA ALA A 50 5.36 0.19 -9.54
C ALA A 50 3.95 -0.14 -9.02
N CYS A 51 3.64 0.29 -7.80
CA CYS A 51 2.31 0.13 -7.20
C CYS A 51 1.26 0.93 -7.96
N ASP A 52 1.56 2.17 -8.37
CA ASP A 52 0.69 2.98 -9.24
C ASP A 52 0.41 2.25 -10.57
N ALA A 53 1.45 1.74 -11.24
CA ALA A 53 1.29 0.98 -12.48
C ALA A 53 0.45 -0.30 -12.31
N LEU A 54 0.56 -0.99 -11.17
CA LEU A 54 -0.28 -2.16 -10.85
C LEU A 54 -1.75 -1.80 -10.75
N VAL A 55 -2.06 -0.72 -10.02
CA VAL A 55 -3.46 -0.36 -9.69
C VAL A 55 -4.13 0.39 -10.83
N ASP A 56 -3.41 1.28 -11.52
CA ASP A 56 -3.97 2.18 -12.53
C ASP A 56 -4.51 1.42 -13.76
N ARG A 57 -4.07 0.18 -14.02
CA ARG A 57 -4.67 -0.70 -15.04
C ARG A 57 -6.14 -1.04 -14.80
N TYR A 58 -6.60 -0.91 -13.57
CA TYR A 58 -7.95 -1.28 -13.16
C TYR A 58 -8.79 -0.09 -12.71
N ILE A 59 -8.27 1.12 -12.89
CA ILE A 59 -8.87 2.37 -12.41
C ILE A 59 -9.06 3.30 -13.60
N THR A 60 -10.31 3.68 -13.86
CA THR A 60 -10.65 4.59 -14.96
C THR A 60 -10.53 6.06 -14.56
N SER A 61 -10.73 6.37 -13.28
CA SER A 61 -10.66 7.72 -12.74
C SER A 61 -9.84 7.75 -11.45
N PRO A 62 -8.96 8.74 -11.24
CA PRO A 62 -8.14 8.80 -10.05
C PRO A 62 -9.00 8.84 -8.77
N PRO A 63 -8.77 7.93 -7.79
CA PRO A 63 -9.45 8.00 -6.51
C PRO A 63 -8.87 9.14 -5.66
N ASP A 64 -9.53 9.46 -4.55
CA ASP A 64 -8.97 10.37 -3.55
C ASP A 64 -7.62 9.87 -3.01
N ALA A 65 -6.80 10.81 -2.52
CA ALA A 65 -5.43 10.53 -2.09
C ALA A 65 -5.35 9.39 -1.08
N ASP A 66 -6.27 9.37 -0.11
CA ASP A 66 -6.34 8.33 0.90
C ASP A 66 -6.57 6.93 0.30
N THR A 67 -7.59 6.81 -0.54
CA THR A 67 -7.89 5.56 -1.23
C THR A 67 -6.73 5.13 -2.12
N ARG A 68 -5.99 6.08 -2.73
CA ARG A 68 -4.78 5.78 -3.50
C ARG A 68 -3.65 5.25 -2.62
N SER A 69 -3.40 5.83 -1.45
CA SER A 69 -2.40 5.32 -0.48
C SER A 69 -2.74 3.88 -0.04
N VAL A 70 -4.02 3.60 0.23
CA VAL A 70 -4.50 2.24 0.58
C VAL A 70 -4.24 1.25 -0.56
N LEU A 71 -4.56 1.62 -1.79
CA LEU A 71 -4.35 0.78 -2.97
C LEU A 71 -2.85 0.49 -3.19
N ARG A 72 -1.97 1.47 -3.00
CA ARG A 72 -0.51 1.29 -3.08
C ARG A 72 -0.02 0.32 -2.02
N LEU A 73 -0.48 0.45 -0.77
CA LEU A 73 -0.11 -0.43 0.32
C LEU A 73 -0.57 -1.88 0.05
N GLY A 74 -1.78 -2.06 -0.46
CA GLY A 74 -2.29 -3.39 -0.86
C GLY A 74 -1.52 -4.00 -2.01
N ALA A 75 -1.24 -3.23 -3.06
CA ALA A 75 -0.44 -3.67 -4.19
C ALA A 75 0.98 -4.06 -3.75
N TYR A 76 1.59 -3.29 -2.84
CA TYR A 76 2.90 -3.62 -2.29
C TYR A 76 2.90 -4.96 -1.54
N GLN A 77 1.88 -5.20 -0.70
CA GLN A 77 1.76 -6.45 0.03
C GLN A 77 1.61 -7.67 -0.90
N LEU A 78 0.79 -7.53 -1.95
CA LEU A 78 0.53 -8.58 -2.92
C LEU A 78 1.76 -8.92 -3.78
N SER A 79 2.49 -7.90 -4.19
CA SER A 79 3.50 -8.02 -5.24
C SER A 79 4.93 -8.10 -4.72
N PHE A 80 5.22 -7.53 -3.54
CA PHE A 80 6.60 -7.35 -3.08
C PHE A 80 6.86 -7.80 -1.64
N ALA A 81 5.86 -7.84 -0.76
CA ALA A 81 6.06 -8.17 0.65
C ALA A 81 5.86 -9.66 1.00
N GLY A 82 5.58 -10.52 0.01
CA GLY A 82 5.38 -11.96 0.24
C GLY A 82 4.14 -12.32 1.08
N VAL A 83 3.19 -11.39 1.22
CA VAL A 83 1.96 -11.61 2.02
C VAL A 83 0.96 -12.44 1.21
N PRO A 84 0.36 -13.50 1.78
CA PRO A 84 -0.67 -14.28 1.09
C PRO A 84 -1.82 -13.40 0.59
N ALA A 85 -2.27 -13.63 -0.65
CA ALA A 85 -3.21 -12.73 -1.33
C ALA A 85 -4.51 -12.46 -0.54
N HIS A 86 -5.07 -13.49 0.11
CA HIS A 86 -6.29 -13.33 0.91
C HIS A 86 -6.07 -12.43 2.13
N ALA A 87 -4.90 -12.53 2.79
CA ALA A 87 -4.55 -11.73 3.95
C ALA A 87 -4.29 -10.27 3.53
N ALA A 88 -3.45 -10.07 2.50
CA ALA A 88 -3.15 -8.74 1.95
C ALA A 88 -4.41 -7.98 1.53
N VAL A 89 -5.35 -8.65 0.85
CA VAL A 89 -6.62 -8.04 0.44
C VAL A 89 -7.48 -7.72 1.66
N SER A 90 -7.71 -8.67 2.55
CA SER A 90 -8.60 -8.51 3.71
C SER A 90 -8.13 -7.37 4.62
N GLU A 91 -6.84 -7.40 5.00
CA GLU A 91 -6.24 -6.39 5.88
C GLU A 91 -6.27 -5.01 5.24
N THR A 92 -5.87 -4.89 3.97
CA THR A 92 -5.87 -3.59 3.28
C THR A 92 -7.27 -3.01 3.12
N VAL A 93 -8.26 -3.84 2.79
CA VAL A 93 -9.66 -3.41 2.67
C VAL A 93 -10.19 -2.91 4.02
N SER A 94 -9.77 -3.53 5.13
CA SER A 94 -10.18 -3.08 6.47
C SER A 94 -9.72 -1.65 6.79
N LEU A 95 -8.56 -1.26 6.26
CA LEU A 95 -7.96 0.08 6.41
C LEU A 95 -8.64 1.15 5.54
N ALA A 96 -9.33 0.74 4.47
CA ALA A 96 -10.00 1.67 3.57
C ALA A 96 -11.23 2.34 4.23
N PRO A 97 -11.53 3.62 3.88
CA PRO A 97 -12.80 4.25 4.22
C PRO A 97 -13.98 3.37 3.81
N LYS A 98 -15.02 3.26 4.67
CA LYS A 98 -16.18 2.37 4.43
C LYS A 98 -16.76 2.52 3.02
N ARG A 99 -16.84 3.76 2.52
CA ARG A 99 -17.36 4.11 1.18
C ARG A 99 -16.52 3.55 0.02
N THR A 100 -15.23 3.31 0.20
CA THR A 100 -14.31 2.83 -0.85
C THR A 100 -13.85 1.38 -0.66
N ARG A 101 -14.26 0.69 0.41
CA ARG A 101 -13.90 -0.72 0.67
C ARG A 101 -14.20 -1.65 -0.49
N GLY A 102 -15.39 -1.54 -1.08
CA GLY A 102 -15.78 -2.37 -2.23
C GLY A 102 -14.88 -2.15 -3.45
N PHE A 103 -14.53 -0.89 -3.72
CA PHE A 103 -13.62 -0.50 -4.79
C PHE A 103 -12.20 -1.03 -4.56
N VAL A 104 -11.64 -0.80 -3.37
CA VAL A 104 -10.31 -1.30 -2.98
C VAL A 104 -10.23 -2.82 -3.12
N ASN A 105 -11.23 -3.53 -2.61
CA ASN A 105 -11.29 -4.99 -2.70
C ASN A 105 -11.33 -5.46 -4.18
N ALA A 106 -12.13 -4.81 -5.02
CA ALA A 106 -12.25 -5.16 -6.42
C ALA A 106 -10.93 -4.96 -7.18
N VAL A 107 -10.23 -3.85 -6.96
CA VAL A 107 -8.94 -3.56 -7.61
C VAL A 107 -7.87 -4.54 -7.14
N LEU A 108 -7.70 -4.74 -5.83
CA LEU A 108 -6.65 -5.62 -5.30
C LEU A 108 -6.85 -7.08 -5.69
N ARG A 109 -8.10 -7.54 -5.83
CA ARG A 109 -8.38 -8.89 -6.37
C ARG A 109 -8.00 -9.06 -7.83
N LYS A 110 -8.03 -7.98 -8.63
CA LYS A 110 -7.55 -8.02 -10.02
C LYS A 110 -6.02 -8.00 -10.06
N VAL A 111 -5.39 -7.16 -9.25
CA VAL A 111 -3.93 -7.11 -9.07
C VAL A 111 -3.37 -8.48 -8.68
N ALA A 112 -3.99 -9.15 -7.70
CA ALA A 112 -3.55 -10.46 -7.21
C ALA A 112 -3.63 -11.60 -8.25
N ARG A 113 -4.26 -11.39 -9.41
CA ARG A 113 -4.42 -12.38 -10.48
C ARG A 113 -3.38 -12.26 -11.58
N VAL A 114 -2.57 -11.20 -11.58
CA VAL A 114 -1.55 -10.97 -12.61
C VAL A 114 -0.17 -11.25 -12.02
N PRO A 115 0.53 -12.28 -12.49
CA PRO A 115 1.92 -12.51 -12.15
C PRO A 115 2.78 -11.30 -12.53
N LEU A 116 3.75 -10.93 -11.68
CA LEU A 116 4.67 -9.82 -11.97
C LEU A 116 5.54 -10.06 -13.20
N GLU A 117 5.81 -11.33 -13.52
CA GLU A 117 6.57 -11.74 -14.71
C GLU A 117 5.84 -11.43 -16.02
N ASP A 118 4.51 -11.44 -16.02
CA ASP A 118 3.67 -11.13 -17.19
C ASP A 118 3.45 -9.63 -17.36
N MET A 119 4.11 -8.82 -16.55
CA MET A 119 3.74 -7.44 -16.36
C MET A 119 4.50 -6.48 -17.26
N VAL A 120 3.76 -5.81 -18.15
CA VAL A 120 4.29 -4.71 -18.96
C VAL A 120 4.32 -3.43 -18.14
N TRP A 121 5.54 -2.99 -17.80
CA TRP A 121 5.75 -1.74 -17.07
C TRP A 121 5.66 -0.54 -18.01
N PRO A 122 5.01 0.56 -17.60
CA PRO A 122 5.07 1.80 -18.35
C PRO A 122 6.55 2.19 -18.51
N SER A 123 6.99 2.44 -19.74
CA SER A 123 8.31 3.02 -19.96
C SER A 123 8.33 4.41 -19.32
N ASP A 124 9.44 4.77 -18.66
CA ASP A 124 9.67 6.16 -18.25
C ASP A 124 9.73 7.00 -19.54
N GLY A 125 8.64 7.72 -19.83
CA GLY A 125 8.55 8.70 -20.92
C GLY A 125 9.09 10.06 -20.51
#